data_AF-A0A3N6FBG2-F1
#
_entry.id   AF-A0A3N6FBG2-F1
#
_cell.length_a   1.000
_cell.length_b   1.000
_cell.length_c   1.000
_cell.angle_alpha   90.00
_cell.angle_beta   90.00
_cell.angle_gamma   90.00
#
_symmetry.space_group_name_H-M   'P 1'
#
loop_
_entity.id
_entity.type
_entity.pdbx_description
1 polymer ?
#
loop_
_entity_poly.entity_id
_entity_poly.type
_entity_poly.pdbx_seq_one_letter_code
_entity_poly.pdbx_strand_id
1 'polypeptide(L)' 'MTSWAAERKNFIYPAQSVDGKAVGNYTQLVWAQSEWVGGAYSYFRDLGSPSLPYTHLLAVNFGPGGNNVGQAPYTRA' A
#
# COMPACT_ATOMS: atom_id res chain seq x y z
N MET A 1 -6.76 3.12 3.30
CA MET A 1 -6.45 1.91 4.10
C MET A 1 -7.31 0.71 3.71
N THR A 2 -8.64 0.78 3.67
CA THR A 2 -9.50 -0.35 3.25
C THR A 2 -9.22 -0.80 1.81
N SER A 3 -9.02 0.14 0.89
CA SER A 3 -8.64 -0.17 -0.50
C SER A 3 -7.30 -0.91 -0.60
N TRP A 4 -6.32 -0.54 0.22
CA TRP A 4 -5.02 -1.23 0.28
C TRP A 4 -5.17 -2.66 0.79
N ALA A 5 -5.90 -2.85 1.89
CA ALA A 5 -6.17 -4.19 2.43
C ALA A 5 -6.93 -5.09 1.44
N ALA A 6 -7.82 -4.52 0.63
CA ALA A 6 -8.59 -5.25 -0.38
C ALA A 6 -7.72 -5.87 -1.49
N GLU A 7 -6.47 -5.42 -1.69
CA GLU A 7 -5.52 -6.05 -2.60
C GLU A 7 -5.14 -7.47 -2.17
N ARG A 8 -5.41 -7.87 -0.92
CA ARG A 8 -5.25 -9.26 -0.43
C ARG A 8 -5.81 -10.30 -1.39
N LYS A 9 -6.96 -10.02 -2.01
CA LYS A 9 -7.62 -10.95 -2.96
C LYS A 9 -6.79 -11.24 -4.20
N ASN A 10 -5.85 -10.36 -4.53
CA ASN A 10 -4.94 -10.49 -5.67
C ASN A 10 -3.57 -11.06 -5.25
N PHE A 11 -3.31 -11.24 -3.95
CA PHE A 11 -2.00 -11.68 -3.46
C PHE A 11 -1.92 -13.20 -3.37
N ILE A 12 -0.85 -13.76 -3.93
CA ILE A 12 -0.48 -15.16 -3.81
C ILE A 12 0.85 -15.22 -3.04
N TYR A 13 0.84 -15.88 -1.90
CA TYR A 13 2.06 -16.12 -1.13
C TYR A 13 3.04 -16.99 -1.94
N PRO A 14 4.36 -16.75 -1.91
CA PRO A 14 5.06 -15.83 -1.00
C PRO A 14 5.10 -14.36 -1.44
N ALA A 15 5.16 -14.06 -2.72
CA ALA A 15 5.43 -12.70 -3.22
C ALA A 15 4.86 -12.44 -4.62
N GLN A 16 3.74 -13.09 -4.97
CA GLN A 16 3.16 -13.07 -6.31
C GLN A 16 1.81 -12.31 -6.34
N SER A 17 1.44 -11.86 -7.54
CA SER A 17 0.15 -11.23 -7.83
C SER A 17 -0.64 -12.03 -8.87
N VAL A 18 -1.96 -12.15 -8.68
CA VAL A 18 -2.90 -12.65 -9.69
C VAL A 18 -2.90 -11.69 -10.88
N ASP A 19 -2.56 -12.18 -12.07
CA ASP A 19 -2.59 -11.44 -13.35
C ASP A 19 -1.87 -10.07 -13.34
N GLY A 20 -0.79 -9.94 -12.56
CA GLY A 20 -0.06 -8.67 -12.44
C GLY A 20 -0.83 -7.55 -11.73
N LYS A 21 -1.94 -7.88 -11.03
CA LYS A 21 -2.73 -6.89 -10.28
C LYS A 21 -1.95 -6.31 -9.11
N ALA A 22 -2.32 -5.09 -8.72
CA ALA A 22 -1.72 -4.42 -7.57
C ALA A 22 -1.87 -5.23 -6.28
N VAL A 23 -0.73 -5.43 -5.60
CA VAL A 23 -0.61 -6.07 -4.29
C VAL A 23 0.33 -5.30 -3.35
N GLY A 24 1.06 -4.31 -3.85
CA GLY A 24 2.13 -3.64 -3.13
C GLY A 24 1.66 -2.90 -1.87
N ASN A 25 0.45 -2.35 -1.89
CA ASN A 25 -0.07 -1.67 -0.71
C ASN A 25 -0.45 -2.70 0.36
N TYR A 26 -1.07 -3.81 -0.04
CA TYR A 26 -1.35 -4.90 0.89
C TYR A 26 -0.07 -5.52 1.47
N THR A 27 0.92 -5.84 0.64
CA THR A 27 2.17 -6.48 1.11
C THR A 27 2.94 -5.58 2.06
N GLN A 28 2.92 -4.25 1.88
CA GLN A 28 3.52 -3.32 2.83
C GLN A 28 2.74 -3.27 4.16
N LEU A 29 1.41 -3.32 4.13
CA LEU A 29 0.59 -3.32 5.35
C LEU A 29 0.85 -4.51 6.26
N VAL A 30 1.21 -5.66 5.67
CA VAL A 30 1.45 -6.91 6.40
C VAL A 30 2.94 -7.28 6.46
N TRP A 31 3.83 -6.33 6.16
CA TRP A 31 5.26 -6.55 6.15
C TRP A 31 5.78 -6.72 7.58
N ALA A 32 6.23 -7.92 7.92
CA ALA A 32 6.58 -8.32 9.29
C ALA A 32 7.70 -7.47 9.89
N GLN A 33 8.67 -7.02 9.07
CA GLN A 33 9.75 -6.15 9.55
C GLN A 33 9.37 -4.66 9.61
N SER A 34 8.16 -4.26 9.20
CA SER A 34 7.71 -2.87 9.31
C SER A 34 7.04 -2.63 10.66
N GLU A 35 7.79 -2.08 11.61
CA GLU A 35 7.37 -1.92 13.01
C GLU A 35 6.69 -0.57 13.29
N TRP A 36 6.95 0.42 12.46
CA TRP A 36 6.51 1.80 12.62
C TRP A 36 5.68 2.24 11.43
N VAL A 37 4.64 3.04 11.70
CA VAL A 37 3.79 3.64 10.67
C VAL A 37 3.55 5.10 10.99
N GLY A 38 3.68 5.96 9.96
CA GLY A 38 3.39 7.38 10.05
C GLY A 38 2.50 7.80 8.88
N GLY A 39 1.42 8.53 9.16
CA GLY A 39 0.48 8.98 8.15
C GLY A 39 0.35 10.51 8.14
N ALA A 40 0.16 11.08 6.96
CA ALA A 40 -0.19 12.48 6.78
C ALA A 40 -1.35 12.60 5.80
N TYR A 41 -2.23 13.55 6.07
CA TYR A 41 -3.39 13.84 5.25
C TYR A 41 -3.36 15.28 4.78
N SER A 42 -3.67 15.49 3.51
CA SER A 42 -3.78 16.81 2.91
C SER A 42 -5.07 16.93 2.10
N TYR A 43 -5.69 18.10 2.18
CA TYR A 43 -6.82 18.50 1.35
C TYR A 43 -6.42 19.76 0.62
N PHE A 44 -6.45 19.72 -0.70
CA PHE A 44 -5.94 20.82 -1.52
C PHE A 44 -6.70 20.95 -2.83
N ARG A 45 -6.51 22.09 -3.49
CA ARG A 45 -7.06 22.33 -4.81
C ARG A 45 -6.13 21.75 -5.89
N ASP A 46 -6.62 20.78 -6.64
CA ASP A 46 -5.91 20.17 -7.76
C ASP A 46 -6.28 20.89 -9.07
N LEU A 47 -5.32 21.64 -9.62
CA LEU A 47 -5.49 22.38 -10.87
C LEU A 47 -5.49 21.45 -12.10
N GLY A 48 -5.04 20.19 -11.95
CA GLY A 48 -5.05 19.17 -12.99
C GLY A 48 -6.38 18.44 -13.16
N SER A 49 -7.33 18.61 -12.22
CA SER A 49 -8.69 18.05 -12.29
C SER A 49 -9.75 19.15 -12.28
N PRO A 50 -10.00 19.86 -13.39
CA PRO A 50 -10.90 21.02 -13.42
C PRO A 50 -12.35 20.70 -13.01
N SER A 51 -12.84 19.48 -13.28
CA SER A 51 -14.18 19.03 -12.95
C SER A 51 -14.35 18.59 -11.48
N LEU A 52 -13.25 18.23 -10.82
CA LEU A 52 -13.19 17.84 -9.41
C LEU A 52 -11.96 18.51 -8.79
N PRO A 53 -11.99 19.84 -8.59
CA PRO A 53 -10.79 20.62 -8.31
C PRO A 53 -10.29 20.45 -6.88
N TYR A 54 -10.92 19.62 -6.04
CA TYR A 54 -10.52 19.41 -4.66
C TYR A 54 -10.21 17.94 -4.41
N THR A 55 -9.00 17.68 -3.91
CA THR A 55 -8.46 16.33 -3.76
C THR A 55 -8.10 16.05 -2.31
N HIS A 56 -8.39 14.81 -1.89
CA HIS A 56 -7.96 14.26 -0.61
C HIS A 56 -6.75 13.34 -0.85
N LEU A 57 -5.63 13.63 -0.21
CA LEU A 57 -4.41 12.82 -0.29
C LEU A 57 -4.06 12.29 1.09
N LEU A 58 -3.95 10.96 1.18
CA LEU A 58 -3.39 10.27 2.33
C LEU A 58 -2.04 9.67 1.93
N ALA A 59 -0.96 10.12 2.57
CA ALA A 59 0.37 9.55 2.45
C ALA A 59 0.69 8.75 3.73
N VAL A 60 1.22 7.54 3.58
CA VAL A 60 1.60 6.68 4.71
C VAL A 60 2.99 6.13 4.47
N ASN A 61 3.86 6.26 5.45
CA ASN A 61 5.21 5.73 5.46
C ASN A 61 5.32 4.60 6.49
N PHE A 62 6.10 3.58 6.14
CA PHE A 62 6.38 2.42 6.99
C PHE A 62 7.88 2.35 7.27
N GLY A 63 8.24 2.01 8.51
CA GLY A 63 9.62 1.94 8.96
C GLY A 63 9.87 0.66 9.76
N PRO A 64 10.93 -0.10 9.49
CA PRO A 64 11.66 -0.17 8.22
C PRO A 64 10.75 -0.35 7.00
N GLY A 65 11.22 0.08 5.82
CA GLY A 65 10.51 -0.12 4.56
C GLY A 65 10.38 -1.60 4.20
N GLY A 66 9.26 -1.96 3.56
CA GLY A 66 8.98 -3.32 3.11
C GLY A 66 9.00 -3.46 1.59
N ASN A 67 8.28 -4.47 1.09
CA ASN A 67 8.15 -4.77 -0.35
C ASN A 67 9.48 -5.04 -1.06
N ASN A 68 10.42 -5.68 -0.37
CA ASN A 68 11.67 -6.11 -0.97
C ASN A 68 11.38 -7.13 -2.09
N VAL A 69 11.95 -6.89 -3.27
CA VAL A 69 11.74 -7.73 -4.46
C VAL A 69 12.11 -9.18 -4.15
N GLY A 70 11.20 -10.10 -4.44
CA GLY A 70 11.39 -11.54 -4.23
C GLY A 70 11.25 -12.02 -2.79
N GLN A 71 10.97 -11.14 -1.82
CA GLN A 71 10.76 -11.51 -0.42
C GLN A 71 9.28 -11.62 -0.07
N ALA A 72 8.94 -12.60 0.77
CA ALA A 72 7.61 -12.69 1.35
C ALA A 72 7.42 -11.60 2.42
N PRO A 73 6.20 -11.04 2.55
CA PRO A 73 5.95 -10.02 3.57
C PRO A 73 6.00 -10.58 4.99
N TYR A 74 5.87 -11.89 5.19
CA TYR A 74 5.95 -12.56 6.48
C TYR A 74 6.27 -14.05 6.28
N THR A 75 6.67 -14.74 7.35
CA THR A 75 6.83 -16.20 7.35
C THR A 75 5.48 -16.87 7.63
N ARG A 76 5.11 -17.91 6.87
CA ARG A 76 3.96 -18.76 7.20
C ARG A 76 4.31 -19.68 8.36
N ALA A 77 3.43 -19.74 9.36
CA ALA A 77 3.43 -20.78 10.38
C ALA A 77 2.87 -22.10 9.81
#